data_AF-A0A7S3MMT3-F1
#
_entry.id   AF-A0A7S3MMT3-F1
#
_cell.length_a   1.000
_cell.length_b   1.000
_cell.length_c   1.000
_cell.angle_alpha   90.00
_cell.angle_beta   90.00
_cell.angle_gamma   90.00
#
_symmetry.space_group_name_H-M   'P 1'
#
loop_
_entity.id
_entity.type
_entity.pdbx_description
1 polymer ?
#
loop_
_entity_poly.entity_id
_entity_poly.type
_entity_poly.pdbx_seq_one_letter_code
_entity_poly.pdbx_strand_id
1 'polypeptide(L)'
;MLSASAYVLTTGSNLSTTVGIALSGGYIYNALAAGNTDAVENEADTLDTCMSHPAPGGQFHYHIWSACAVKNYGYWSSTHAPPLCKSTTNCTTAPWTMNKAAGTNNGVAQQSYFTAANWDKPIGLARDGHLIMGPYKNASGALWTCADRDVCNGAFVSGQYVYVGADNFPYVTGCWGPGPTPEYKPGCTNNGCGSKASTAGALSFSLAGLSAVAAAATLALF
;
A
#
# COMPACT_ATOMS: atom_id res chain seq x y z
N MET A 1 1.34 -22.72 8.95
CA MET A 1 1.55 -21.26 8.89
C MET A 1 2.09 -20.95 7.51
N LEU A 2 1.23 -20.51 6.58
CA LEU A 2 1.65 -20.13 5.23
C LEU A 2 2.15 -18.68 5.30
N SER A 3 3.46 -18.50 5.48
CA SER A 3 4.11 -17.22 5.21
C SER A 3 4.12 -17.07 3.68
N ALA A 4 3.24 -16.23 3.15
CA ALA A 4 3.21 -15.88 1.74
C ALA A 4 4.12 -14.67 1.50
N SER A 5 5.43 -14.82 1.71
CA SER A 5 6.45 -13.84 1.29
C SER A 5 6.63 -13.85 -0.25
N ALA A 6 5.55 -13.97 -1.00
CA ALA A 6 5.49 -13.55 -2.39
C ALA A 6 4.95 -12.12 -2.37
N TYR A 7 5.83 -11.17 -2.66
CA TYR A 7 5.41 -9.82 -2.97
C TYR A 7 4.37 -9.92 -4.10
N VAL A 8 3.09 -9.76 -3.79
CA VAL A 8 2.03 -9.82 -4.80
C VAL A 8 2.06 -8.50 -5.57
N LEU A 9 3.07 -8.36 -6.42
CA LEU A 9 2.96 -7.59 -7.65
C LEU A 9 1.97 -8.35 -8.52
N THR A 10 0.68 -8.07 -8.36
CA THR A 10 -0.27 -8.42 -9.41
C THR A 10 0.06 -7.57 -10.64
N THR A 11 1.01 -8.05 -11.44
CA THR A 11 1.20 -7.57 -12.80
C THR A 11 0.03 -8.11 -13.61
N GLY A 12 -0.93 -7.24 -13.92
CA GLY A 12 -2.06 -7.66 -14.71
C GLY A 12 -3.08 -6.57 -14.89
N SER A 13 -3.59 -6.46 -16.12
CA SER A 13 -4.63 -5.57 -16.61
C SER A 13 -6.01 -5.74 -15.92
N ASN A 14 -6.06 -6.37 -14.74
CA ASN A 14 -7.24 -6.53 -13.90
C ASN A 14 -6.92 -5.98 -12.50
N LEU A 15 -7.55 -4.85 -12.17
CA LEU A 15 -7.45 -4.08 -10.92
C LEU A 15 -8.02 -4.83 -9.70
N SER A 16 -7.52 -6.03 -9.40
CA SER A 16 -7.69 -6.60 -8.04
C SER A 16 -6.55 -6.12 -7.12
N THR A 17 -6.27 -4.81 -7.17
CA THR A 17 -5.29 -4.08 -6.35
C THR A 17 -5.76 -3.87 -4.91
N THR A 18 -7.02 -4.17 -4.61
CA THR A 18 -7.57 -4.09 -3.24
C THR A 18 -6.78 -4.99 -2.30
N VAL A 19 -6.27 -4.38 -1.23
CA VAL A 19 -5.58 -5.04 -0.10
C VAL A 19 -6.40 -5.00 1.18
N GLY A 20 -7.46 -4.17 1.25
CA GLY A 20 -8.32 -4.12 2.42
C GLY A 20 -9.53 -3.21 2.23
N ILE A 21 -10.25 -3.02 3.32
CA ILE A 21 -11.35 -2.07 3.43
C ILE A 21 -11.13 -1.17 4.64
N ALA A 22 -11.30 0.12 4.46
CA ALA A 22 -11.20 1.12 5.52
C ALA A 22 -12.48 1.15 6.36
N LEU A 23 -12.42 1.70 7.58
CA LEU A 23 -13.60 1.87 8.44
C LEU A 23 -14.61 2.89 7.90
N SER A 24 -14.22 3.69 6.90
CA SER A 24 -15.13 4.53 6.11
C SER A 24 -15.97 3.73 5.11
N GLY A 25 -15.62 2.46 4.84
CA GLY A 25 -16.19 1.61 3.80
C GLY A 25 -15.49 1.72 2.44
N GLY A 26 -14.53 2.64 2.29
CA GLY A 26 -13.73 2.76 1.07
C GLY A 26 -12.72 1.62 0.92
N TYR A 27 -12.40 1.26 -0.31
CA TYR A 27 -11.36 0.26 -0.57
C TYR A 27 -9.97 0.81 -0.24
N ILE A 28 -9.10 -0.06 0.28
CA ILE A 28 -7.67 0.23 0.38
C ILE A 28 -7.00 -0.58 -0.72
N TYR A 29 -6.34 0.10 -1.65
CA TYR A 29 -5.55 -0.49 -2.72
C TYR A 29 -4.09 -0.57 -2.27
N ASN A 30 -3.32 -1.43 -2.94
CA ASN A 30 -1.87 -1.42 -2.81
C ASN A 30 -1.29 -0.06 -3.26
N ALA A 31 -0.04 0.21 -2.95
CA ALA A 31 0.61 1.49 -3.25
C ALA A 31 0.96 1.69 -4.74
N LEU A 32 0.50 0.82 -5.63
CA LEU A 32 0.88 0.83 -7.04
C LEU A 32 -0.24 1.39 -7.93
N ALA A 33 0.18 2.21 -8.88
CA ALA A 33 -0.61 2.72 -9.98
C ALA A 33 -0.42 1.89 -11.25
N ALA A 34 -1.15 2.25 -12.30
CA ALA A 34 -0.92 1.72 -13.64
C ALA A 34 0.55 1.92 -14.07
N GLY A 35 1.17 0.88 -14.64
CA GLY A 35 2.59 0.91 -14.99
C GLY A 35 3.55 0.49 -13.87
N ASN A 36 3.03 -0.01 -12.74
CA ASN A 36 3.81 -0.42 -11.56
C ASN A 36 4.66 0.72 -10.98
N THR A 37 4.12 1.94 -10.98
CA THR A 37 4.73 3.12 -10.37
C THR A 37 4.05 3.41 -9.03
N ASP A 38 4.72 4.16 -8.17
CA ASP A 38 4.14 4.64 -6.91
C ASP A 38 2.89 5.50 -7.17
N ALA A 39 1.73 5.09 -6.64
CA ALA A 39 0.48 5.81 -6.83
C ALA A 39 0.46 7.17 -6.12
N VAL A 40 1.08 7.28 -4.95
CA VAL A 40 1.13 8.55 -4.21
C VAL A 40 2.01 9.56 -4.94
N GLU A 41 3.09 9.12 -5.60
CA GLU A 41 3.97 10.00 -6.39
C GLU A 41 3.39 10.32 -7.79
N ASN A 42 2.76 9.36 -8.46
CA ASN A 42 2.41 9.48 -9.89
C ASN A 42 0.94 9.77 -10.17
N GLU A 43 0.05 9.59 -9.19
CA GLU A 43 -1.38 9.90 -9.33
C GLU A 43 -1.81 11.11 -8.47
N ALA A 44 -0.86 11.81 -7.83
CA ALA A 44 -1.16 12.91 -6.89
C ALA A 44 -2.15 13.96 -7.41
N ASP A 45 -2.09 14.29 -8.70
CA ASP A 45 -2.97 15.28 -9.34
C ASP A 45 -4.40 14.78 -9.58
N THR A 46 -4.63 13.47 -9.54
CA THR A 46 -5.96 12.84 -9.68
C THR A 46 -6.61 12.55 -8.33
N LEU A 47 -5.86 12.60 -7.24
CA LEU A 47 -6.37 12.41 -5.89
C LEU A 47 -7.18 13.62 -5.40
N ASP A 48 -8.08 13.37 -4.44
CA ASP A 48 -8.73 14.39 -3.62
C ASP A 48 -8.00 14.61 -2.28
N THR A 49 -8.48 15.54 -1.45
CA THR A 49 -7.88 15.77 -0.11
C THR A 49 -7.99 14.60 0.85
N CYS A 50 -8.80 13.60 0.52
CA CYS A 50 -8.83 12.33 1.22
C CYS A 50 -7.75 11.37 0.69
N MET A 51 -6.85 11.79 -0.21
CA MET A 51 -5.85 10.94 -0.86
C MET A 51 -6.48 9.72 -1.53
N SER A 52 -7.62 9.96 -2.16
CA SER A 52 -8.41 8.96 -2.85
C SER A 52 -8.85 9.43 -4.22
N HIS A 53 -9.19 8.47 -5.07
CA HIS A 53 -9.82 8.72 -6.36
C HIS A 53 -10.62 7.47 -6.81
N PRO A 54 -11.59 7.62 -7.72
CA PRO A 54 -12.24 6.47 -8.34
C PRO A 54 -11.32 5.82 -9.37
N ALA A 55 -11.25 4.49 -9.36
CA ALA A 55 -10.68 3.74 -10.47
C ALA A 55 -11.54 3.93 -11.74
N PRO A 56 -11.03 3.62 -12.95
CA PRO A 56 -11.82 3.67 -14.19
C PRO A 56 -13.13 2.87 -14.13
N GLY A 57 -13.18 1.82 -13.31
CA GLY A 57 -14.39 1.03 -13.04
C GLY A 57 -15.33 1.62 -11.98
N GLY A 58 -15.07 2.82 -11.47
CA GLY A 58 -15.86 3.54 -10.48
C GLY A 58 -15.54 3.21 -9.02
N GLN A 59 -14.64 2.26 -8.74
CA GLN A 59 -14.30 1.89 -7.35
C GLN A 59 -13.48 3.00 -6.69
N PHE A 60 -14.06 3.66 -5.70
CA PHE A 60 -13.37 4.62 -4.85
C PHE A 60 -12.37 3.92 -3.92
N HIS A 61 -11.11 4.38 -3.91
CA HIS A 61 -10.06 3.73 -3.14
C HIS A 61 -8.99 4.69 -2.63
N TYR A 62 -8.26 4.23 -1.61
CA TYR A 62 -7.08 4.87 -1.05
C TYR A 62 -5.82 4.06 -1.39
N HIS A 63 -4.71 4.72 -1.71
CA HIS A 63 -3.38 4.08 -1.82
C HIS A 63 -2.53 4.23 -0.55
N ILE A 64 -3.02 5.00 0.43
CA ILE A 64 -2.35 5.39 1.67
C ILE A 64 -3.36 5.38 2.82
N TRP A 65 -2.88 5.44 4.07
CA TRP A 65 -3.69 5.63 5.27
C TRP A 65 -4.34 7.04 5.23
N SER A 66 -5.50 7.12 4.61
CA SER A 66 -6.22 8.37 4.32
C SER A 66 -6.77 9.06 5.58
N ALA A 67 -6.75 10.40 5.60
CA ALA A 67 -7.48 11.22 6.58
C ALA A 67 -8.99 10.89 6.67
N CYS A 68 -9.55 10.28 5.62
CA CYS A 68 -10.95 9.91 5.49
C CYS A 68 -11.18 8.39 5.61
N ALA A 69 -10.17 7.61 5.99
CA ALA A 69 -10.26 6.17 6.17
C ALA A 69 -11.21 5.78 7.33
N VAL A 70 -11.59 6.72 8.18
CA VAL A 70 -12.58 6.53 9.25
C VAL A 70 -13.71 7.53 9.09
N LYS A 71 -14.95 7.03 9.13
CA LYS A 71 -16.16 7.84 9.00
C LYS A 71 -16.20 8.96 10.04
N ASN A 72 -16.61 10.16 9.63
CA ASN A 72 -16.71 11.38 10.46
C ASN A 72 -15.37 11.96 10.95
N TYR A 73 -14.23 11.60 10.36
CA TYR A 73 -12.93 12.20 10.67
C TYR A 73 -12.28 12.82 9.43
N GLY A 74 -11.30 13.71 9.66
CA GLY A 74 -10.51 14.36 8.62
C GLY A 74 -11.38 15.15 7.64
N TYR A 75 -11.28 14.85 6.35
CA TYR A 75 -12.05 15.53 5.30
C TYR A 75 -13.33 14.77 4.90
N TRP A 76 -13.73 13.74 5.65
CA TRP A 76 -14.86 12.87 5.29
C TRP A 76 -16.20 13.63 5.22
N SER A 77 -17.01 13.31 4.20
CA SER A 77 -18.41 13.72 4.07
C SER A 77 -19.26 12.58 3.50
N SER A 78 -20.55 12.60 3.80
CA SER A 78 -21.57 11.82 3.06
C SER A 78 -22.37 12.66 2.07
N THR A 79 -22.16 13.98 2.04
CA THR A 79 -22.99 14.91 1.27
C THR A 79 -22.19 15.85 0.37
N HIS A 80 -20.88 15.97 0.59
CA HIS A 80 -20.01 16.86 -0.18
C HIS A 80 -18.73 16.15 -0.62
N ALA A 81 -18.40 16.24 -1.90
CA ALA A 81 -17.13 15.73 -2.39
C ALA A 81 -15.97 16.63 -1.89
N PRO A 82 -14.88 16.06 -1.38
CA PRO A 82 -13.67 16.81 -1.07
C PRO A 82 -13.07 17.47 -2.33
N PRO A 83 -12.36 18.60 -2.20
CA PRO A 83 -11.68 19.21 -3.33
C PRO A 83 -10.52 18.32 -3.84
N LEU A 84 -10.12 18.53 -5.09
CA LEU A 84 -8.98 17.84 -5.67
C LEU A 84 -7.66 18.29 -5.04
N CYS A 85 -6.68 17.40 -5.02
CA CYS A 85 -5.36 17.69 -4.49
C CYS A 85 -4.65 18.80 -5.26
N LYS A 86 -4.74 18.79 -6.59
CA LYS A 86 -4.15 19.85 -7.44
C LYS A 86 -4.65 21.26 -7.13
N SER A 87 -5.83 21.38 -6.51
CA SER A 87 -6.43 22.65 -6.08
C SER A 87 -6.26 22.94 -4.59
N THR A 88 -5.57 22.09 -3.85
CA THR A 88 -5.41 22.20 -2.40
C THR A 88 -3.94 22.31 -2.02
N THR A 89 -3.59 23.40 -1.33
CA THR A 89 -2.24 23.65 -0.84
C THR A 89 -1.70 22.45 -0.06
N ASN A 90 -0.46 22.05 -0.34
CA ASN A 90 0.26 20.93 0.30
C ASN A 90 -0.29 19.52 0.04
N CYS A 91 -1.37 19.36 -0.73
CA CYS A 91 -1.95 18.03 -0.99
C CYS A 91 -1.04 17.18 -1.88
N THR A 92 -0.54 17.75 -2.98
CA THR A 92 0.36 17.06 -3.92
C THR A 92 1.83 17.06 -3.48
N THR A 93 2.25 18.06 -2.70
CA THR A 93 3.66 18.23 -2.31
C THR A 93 3.99 17.70 -0.92
N ALA A 94 2.99 17.55 -0.05
CA ALA A 94 3.15 17.01 1.29
C ALA A 94 1.95 16.12 1.70
N PRO A 95 1.65 15.04 0.92
CA PRO A 95 0.50 14.18 1.15
C PRO A 95 0.48 13.56 2.56
N TRP A 96 1.67 13.28 3.12
CA TRP A 96 1.83 12.84 4.50
C TRP A 96 1.29 13.84 5.54
N THR A 97 1.68 15.12 5.39
CA THR A 97 1.23 16.18 6.29
C THR A 97 -0.28 16.35 6.17
N MET A 98 -0.79 16.29 4.94
CA MET A 98 -2.22 16.41 4.67
C MET A 98 -3.03 15.25 5.26
N ASN A 99 -2.55 14.00 5.16
CA ASN A 99 -3.28 12.85 5.71
C ASN A 99 -3.38 12.85 7.24
N LYS A 100 -2.42 13.45 7.95
CA LYS A 100 -2.53 13.63 9.41
C LYS A 100 -3.39 14.81 9.82
N ALA A 101 -3.59 15.77 8.92
CA ALA A 101 -4.24 17.03 9.25
C ALA A 101 -5.73 16.85 9.54
N ALA A 102 -6.23 17.69 10.45
CA ALA A 102 -7.64 17.97 10.58
C ALA A 102 -8.09 18.87 9.42
N GLY A 103 -9.33 18.69 8.96
CA GLY A 103 -9.89 19.41 7.83
C GLY A 103 -11.16 20.17 8.18
N THR A 104 -11.62 21.01 7.25
CA THR A 104 -12.98 21.56 7.30
C THR A 104 -13.83 20.83 6.27
N ASN A 105 -14.98 20.29 6.68
CA ASN A 105 -15.99 19.74 5.80
C ASN A 105 -17.30 20.51 5.94
N ASN A 106 -17.86 21.00 4.83
CA ASN A 106 -19.08 21.80 4.83
C ASN A 106 -19.06 22.96 5.85
N GLY A 107 -17.93 23.68 5.93
CA GLY A 107 -17.73 24.76 6.89
C GLY A 107 -17.54 24.32 8.35
N VAL A 108 -17.59 23.02 8.66
CA VAL A 108 -17.39 22.46 9.99
C VAL A 108 -15.98 21.90 10.13
N ALA A 109 -15.24 22.37 11.12
CA ALA A 109 -13.94 21.80 11.48
C ALA A 109 -14.12 20.37 12.00
N GLN A 110 -13.42 19.42 11.39
CA GLN A 110 -13.40 18.02 11.75
C GLN A 110 -12.11 17.67 12.47
N GLN A 111 -12.15 16.64 13.31
CA GLN A 111 -10.97 16.16 14.02
C GLN A 111 -10.18 15.16 13.18
N SER A 112 -8.86 15.10 13.37
CA SER A 112 -8.06 14.02 12.81
C SER A 112 -8.28 12.73 13.59
N TYR A 113 -8.44 11.60 12.89
CA TYR A 113 -8.45 10.29 13.54
C TYR A 113 -7.06 9.91 14.05
N PHE A 114 -6.03 10.35 13.33
CA PHE A 114 -4.63 10.05 13.61
C PHE A 114 -4.13 10.96 14.74
N THR A 115 -4.34 10.49 15.96
CA THR A 115 -3.78 11.11 17.17
C THR A 115 -2.96 10.08 17.93
N ALA A 116 -2.02 10.54 18.76
CA ALA A 116 -1.27 9.64 19.63
C ALA A 116 -2.19 8.85 20.59
N ALA A 117 -3.33 9.41 20.99
CA ALA A 117 -4.32 8.72 21.81
C ALA A 117 -5.03 7.56 21.09
N ASN A 118 -5.14 7.63 19.76
CA ASN A 118 -5.77 6.61 18.92
C ASN A 118 -4.76 5.66 18.25
N TRP A 119 -3.50 5.61 18.71
CA TRP A 119 -2.45 4.80 18.09
C TRP A 119 -2.81 3.30 18.01
N ASP A 120 -3.58 2.81 18.97
CA ASP A 120 -4.00 1.41 19.11
C ASP A 120 -5.35 1.12 18.41
N LYS A 121 -5.90 2.09 17.66
CA LYS A 121 -7.17 1.92 16.96
C LYS A 121 -6.95 1.61 15.48
N PRO A 122 -7.64 0.60 14.92
CA PRO A 122 -7.52 0.26 13.52
C PRO A 122 -8.21 1.31 12.64
N ILE A 123 -7.73 1.43 11.40
CA ILE A 123 -8.32 2.24 10.33
C ILE A 123 -8.96 1.38 9.25
N GLY A 124 -8.78 0.06 9.30
CA GLY A 124 -9.35 -0.88 8.35
C GLY A 124 -8.99 -2.34 8.67
N LEU A 125 -9.45 -3.22 7.78
CA LEU A 125 -9.17 -4.64 7.78
C LEU A 125 -8.52 -5.04 6.46
N ALA A 126 -7.39 -5.73 6.53
CA ALA A 126 -6.70 -6.29 5.38
C ALA A 126 -7.40 -7.56 4.88
N ARG A 127 -7.20 -7.91 3.61
CA ARG A 127 -7.85 -9.08 2.98
C ARG A 127 -7.41 -10.42 3.57
N ASP A 128 -6.24 -10.48 4.18
CA ASP A 128 -5.75 -11.66 4.90
C ASP A 128 -6.30 -11.75 6.34
N GLY A 129 -7.10 -10.78 6.77
CA GLY A 129 -7.76 -10.73 8.08
C GLY A 129 -6.99 -9.98 9.16
N HIS A 130 -5.79 -9.44 8.87
CA HIS A 130 -5.07 -8.62 9.85
C HIS A 130 -5.62 -7.19 9.91
N LEU A 131 -5.48 -6.56 11.08
CA LEU A 131 -5.85 -5.16 11.26
C LEU A 131 -4.89 -4.25 10.48
N ILE A 132 -5.42 -3.14 9.97
CA ILE A 132 -4.63 -2.04 9.42
C ILE A 132 -4.71 -0.90 10.42
N MET A 133 -3.56 -0.43 10.90
CA MET A 133 -3.41 0.60 11.93
C MET A 133 -3.00 1.94 11.33
N GLY A 134 -3.17 3.02 12.11
CA GLY A 134 -2.71 4.35 11.73
C GLY A 134 -1.18 4.52 11.76
N PRO A 135 -0.70 5.77 11.56
CA PRO A 135 0.72 6.08 11.43
C PRO A 135 1.51 6.08 12.74
N TYR A 136 0.83 6.06 13.88
CA TYR A 136 1.45 6.13 15.20
C TYR A 136 1.68 4.74 15.77
N LYS A 137 2.87 4.53 16.37
CA LYS A 137 3.25 3.26 17.00
C LYS A 137 3.04 3.22 18.50
N ASN A 138 2.76 4.36 19.13
CA ASN A 138 2.56 4.47 20.57
C ASN A 138 1.86 5.78 20.98
N ALA A 139 1.52 5.86 22.26
CA ALA A 139 0.87 7.02 22.89
C ALA A 139 1.75 8.28 22.99
N SER A 140 3.07 8.19 22.73
CA SER A 140 3.93 9.39 22.66
C SER A 140 3.90 10.07 21.29
N GLY A 141 3.19 9.49 20.32
CA GLY A 141 3.10 10.03 18.96
C GLY A 141 4.30 9.69 18.09
N ALA A 142 5.10 8.69 18.45
CA ALA A 142 6.15 8.19 17.57
C ALA A 142 5.53 7.54 16.33
N LEU A 143 6.17 7.73 15.18
CA LEU A 143 5.72 7.20 13.90
C LEU A 143 6.36 5.84 13.61
N TRP A 144 5.70 5.04 12.78
CA TRP A 144 6.31 3.84 12.19
C TRP A 144 7.38 4.23 11.17
N THR A 145 8.60 3.72 11.36
CA THR A 145 9.72 3.91 10.42
C THR A 145 10.03 2.61 9.68
N CYS A 146 10.90 2.66 8.67
CA CYS A 146 11.37 1.46 7.97
C CYS A 146 12.01 0.40 8.89
N ALA A 147 12.58 0.81 10.05
CA ALA A 147 13.19 -0.12 10.99
C ALA A 147 12.17 -0.83 11.88
N ASP A 148 10.96 -0.29 12.00
CA ASP A 148 9.92 -0.81 12.90
C ASP A 148 9.03 -1.88 12.26
N ARG A 149 9.20 -2.14 10.96
CA ARG A 149 8.26 -2.92 10.15
C ARG A 149 8.97 -3.81 9.14
N ASP A 150 8.27 -4.85 8.70
CA ASP A 150 8.74 -5.78 7.69
C ASP A 150 8.54 -5.26 6.26
N VAL A 151 8.99 -6.03 5.28
CA VAL A 151 8.84 -5.75 3.84
C VAL A 151 7.39 -5.67 3.36
N CYS A 152 6.45 -6.26 4.11
CA CYS A 152 5.02 -6.17 3.82
C CYS A 152 4.35 -4.94 4.44
N ASN A 153 5.12 -4.12 5.16
CA ASN A 153 4.66 -2.95 5.90
C ASN A 153 3.80 -3.32 7.12
N GLY A 154 4.11 -4.46 7.74
CA GLY A 154 3.51 -4.85 9.00
C GLY A 154 4.49 -4.91 10.17
N ALA A 155 3.93 -4.91 11.37
CA ALA A 155 4.63 -4.94 12.64
C ALA A 155 3.83 -5.76 13.67
N PHE A 156 4.47 -6.09 14.79
CA PHE A 156 3.78 -6.74 15.90
C PHE A 156 3.37 -5.72 16.95
N VAL A 157 2.07 -5.68 17.26
CA VAL A 157 1.50 -4.87 18.35
C VAL A 157 0.85 -5.83 19.34
N SER A 158 1.33 -5.86 20.59
CA SER A 158 0.82 -6.75 21.63
C SER A 158 0.78 -8.23 21.21
N GLY A 159 1.78 -8.68 20.45
CA GLY A 159 1.89 -10.04 19.94
C GLY A 159 1.02 -10.37 18.71
N GLN A 160 0.23 -9.41 18.22
CA GLN A 160 -0.57 -9.56 17.00
C GLN A 160 0.11 -8.89 15.81
N TYR A 161 0.12 -9.56 14.67
CA TYR A 161 0.60 -8.97 13.43
C TYR A 161 -0.44 -8.01 12.86
N VAL A 162 0.00 -6.80 12.50
CA VAL A 162 -0.85 -5.74 11.93
C VAL A 162 -0.11 -5.05 10.80
N TYR A 163 -0.85 -4.54 9.80
CA TYR A 163 -0.30 -3.57 8.85
C TYR A 163 -0.40 -2.17 9.43
N VAL A 164 0.51 -1.28 9.03
CA VAL A 164 0.60 0.05 9.65
C VAL A 164 0.62 1.18 8.62
N GLY A 165 0.07 2.32 8.97
CA GLY A 165 0.25 3.55 8.20
C GLY A 165 1.71 4.00 8.23
N ALA A 166 2.27 4.37 7.09
CA ALA A 166 3.65 4.81 6.96
C ALA A 166 3.80 6.01 6.02
N ASP A 167 4.85 6.81 6.24
CA ASP A 167 5.23 7.90 5.36
C ASP A 167 6.06 7.44 4.15
N ASN A 168 6.49 6.18 4.14
CA ASN A 168 7.29 5.55 3.08
C ASN A 168 6.50 4.41 2.44
N PHE A 169 6.79 4.15 1.17
CA PHE A 169 6.21 3.05 0.41
C PHE A 169 6.43 1.71 1.14
N PRO A 170 5.43 0.81 1.20
CA PRO A 170 4.16 0.80 0.46
C PRO A 170 2.98 1.44 1.23
N TYR A 171 3.25 2.32 2.19
CA TYR A 171 2.30 3.15 2.94
C TYR A 171 1.27 2.44 3.84
N VAL A 172 0.71 1.30 3.45
CA VAL A 172 -0.29 0.51 4.19
C VAL A 172 0.01 -1.00 4.13
N THR A 173 -0.33 -1.68 3.04
CA THR A 173 -0.09 -3.13 2.89
C THR A 173 0.59 -3.39 1.56
N GLY A 174 1.81 -3.92 1.60
CA GLY A 174 2.60 -4.25 0.41
C GLY A 174 2.55 -5.72 0.00
N CYS A 175 2.44 -6.61 0.98
CA CYS A 175 2.29 -8.05 0.80
C CYS A 175 1.62 -8.68 2.02
N TRP A 176 1.43 -10.00 2.00
CA TRP A 176 0.82 -10.73 3.12
C TRP A 176 1.90 -11.26 4.05
N GLY A 177 2.06 -10.60 5.19
CA GLY A 177 3.09 -10.95 6.16
C GLY A 177 2.65 -11.98 7.20
N PRO A 178 3.48 -12.22 8.24
CA PRO A 178 4.75 -11.52 8.51
C PRO A 178 5.84 -11.79 7.44
N GLY A 179 6.65 -10.76 7.16
CA GLY A 179 7.79 -10.80 6.25
C GLY A 179 9.13 -10.51 6.94
N PRO A 180 10.26 -10.63 6.22
CA PRO A 180 11.57 -10.20 6.71
C PRO A 180 11.70 -8.67 6.71
N THR A 181 12.74 -8.15 7.37
CA THR A 181 13.11 -6.72 7.29
C THR A 181 13.36 -6.28 5.84
N PRO A 182 12.93 -5.07 5.42
CA PRO A 182 13.17 -4.57 4.08
C PRO A 182 14.67 -4.37 3.82
N GLU A 183 15.24 -5.15 2.90
CA GLU A 183 16.67 -5.06 2.54
C GLU A 183 16.90 -4.27 1.26
N TYR A 184 16.03 -4.46 0.26
CA TYR A 184 16.15 -3.88 -1.08
C TYR A 184 15.20 -2.71 -1.27
N LYS A 185 15.73 -1.59 -1.78
CA LYS A 185 14.94 -0.40 -2.10
C LYS A 185 14.06 -0.66 -3.35
N PRO A 186 12.73 -0.53 -3.27
CA PRO A 186 11.86 -0.65 -4.45
C PRO A 186 12.26 0.34 -5.54
N GLY A 187 12.34 -0.13 -6.78
CA GLY A 187 12.70 0.72 -7.93
C GLY A 187 11.54 1.58 -8.47
N CYS A 188 10.32 1.35 -8.01
CA CYS A 188 9.11 2.03 -8.48
C CYS A 188 8.74 3.31 -7.73
N THR A 189 9.48 3.64 -6.66
CA THR A 189 9.23 4.76 -5.76
C THR A 189 10.54 5.43 -5.37
N ASN A 190 10.51 6.75 -5.14
CA ASN A 190 11.66 7.46 -4.59
C ASN A 190 11.73 7.34 -3.07
N ASN A 191 10.63 6.94 -2.43
CA ASN A 191 10.40 6.94 -0.99
C ASN A 191 10.18 5.51 -0.41
N GLY A 192 10.95 4.54 -0.89
CA GLY A 192 10.91 3.15 -0.40
C GLY A 192 11.94 2.84 0.70
N CYS A 193 11.63 1.86 1.54
CA CYS A 193 12.54 1.29 2.54
C CYS A 193 13.58 0.35 1.90
N GLY A 194 14.73 0.18 2.57
CA GLY A 194 15.82 -0.70 2.12
C GLY A 194 17.11 0.08 1.87
N SER A 195 18.25 -0.58 2.08
CA SER A 195 19.58 0.03 1.93
C SER A 195 20.33 -0.50 0.71
N LYS A 196 19.92 -1.64 0.16
CA LYS A 196 20.50 -2.22 -1.06
C LYS A 196 19.71 -1.75 -2.28
N ALA A 197 20.41 -1.39 -3.35
CA ALA A 197 19.75 -1.14 -4.63
C ALA A 197 19.13 -2.45 -5.14
N SER A 198 17.88 -2.40 -5.61
CA SER A 198 17.27 -3.52 -6.33
C SER A 198 18.01 -3.69 -7.65
N THR A 199 18.86 -4.72 -7.77
CA THR A 199 19.32 -5.14 -9.10
C THR A 199 18.15 -5.82 -9.76
N ALA A 200 17.59 -5.21 -10.81
CA ALA A 200 16.61 -5.86 -11.67
C ALA A 200 17.17 -7.25 -12.03
N GLY A 201 16.51 -8.30 -11.55
CA GLY A 201 16.98 -9.67 -11.73
C GLY A 201 17.01 -9.96 -13.22
N ALA A 202 18.20 -9.92 -13.82
CA ALA A 202 18.45 -10.63 -15.05
C ALA A 202 18.29 -12.12 -14.71
N LEU A 203 17.10 -12.66 -14.96
CA LEU A 203 16.86 -14.09 -15.01
C LEU A 203 17.79 -14.66 -16.08
N SER A 204 18.99 -15.06 -15.66
CA SER A 204 19.89 -15.86 -16.47
C SER A 204 19.30 -17.25 -16.54
N PHE A 205 18.41 -17.49 -17.51
CA PHE A 205 18.07 -18.85 -17.91
C PHE A 205 19.35 -19.47 -18.49
N SER A 206 20.05 -20.28 -17.69
CA SER A 206 21.08 -21.16 -18.22
C SER A 206 20.41 -22.24 -19.06
N LEU A 207 20.43 -22.07 -20.40
CA LEU A 207 20.24 -23.19 -21.33
C LEU A 207 21.44 -24.13 -21.20
N ALA A 208 21.46 -24.94 -20.15
CA ALA A 208 22.38 -26.06 -20.03
C ALA A 208 21.54 -27.32 -19.89
N GLY A 209 21.29 -28.00 -21.00
CA GLY A 209 20.75 -29.36 -20.99
C GLY A 209 19.58 -29.64 -21.92
N LEU A 210 19.68 -29.31 -23.22
CA LEU A 210 18.93 -30.06 -24.25
C LEU A 210 19.95 -30.87 -25.07
N SER A 211 20.41 -31.98 -24.50
CA SER A 211 21.15 -33.00 -25.23
C SER A 211 20.24 -34.20 -25.49
N ALA A 212 19.82 -34.30 -26.75
CA ALA A 212 19.53 -35.49 -27.54
C ALA A 212 18.65 -36.63 -26.98
N VAL A 213 17.52 -36.87 -27.65
CA VAL A 213 17.16 -38.24 -28.06
C VAL A 213 16.79 -38.19 -29.54
N ALA A 214 17.74 -38.54 -30.41
CA ALA A 214 17.46 -38.85 -31.80
C ALA A 214 16.84 -40.26 -31.84
N ALA A 215 15.58 -40.36 -32.26
CA ALA A 215 14.93 -41.64 -32.52
C ALA A 215 15.41 -42.17 -33.88
N ALA A 216 16.28 -43.17 -33.86
CA ALA A 216 16.60 -43.97 -35.03
C ALA A 216 15.45 -44.94 -35.30
N ALA A 217 14.66 -44.68 -36.33
CA ALA A 217 13.73 -45.65 -36.88
C ALA A 217 14.49 -46.58 -37.84
N THR A 218 14.73 -47.82 -37.40
CA THR A 218 15.04 -48.93 -38.31
C THR A 218 14.37 -50.17 -37.74
N LEU A 219 13.22 -50.53 -38.30
CA LEU A 219 12.61 -51.83 -38.06
C LEU A 219 12.52 -52.54 -39.41
N ALA A 220 13.42 -53.50 -39.59
CA ALA A 220 13.30 -54.57 -40.57
C ALA A 220 12.50 -55.73 -39.96
N LEU A 221 12.05 -56.65 -40.84
CA LEU A 221 11.25 -57.89 -40.65
C LEU A 221 9.76 -57.64 -40.93
N PHE A 222 9.11 -58.24 -41.95
CA PHE A 222 9.35 -59.44 -42.74
C PHE A 222 9.04 -59.21 -44.23
#